data_AF-A0A137P986-F1
#
_entry.id   AF-A0A137P986-F1
#
_cell.length_a   1.000
_cell.length_b   1.000
_cell.length_c   1.000
_cell.angle_alpha   90.00
_cell.angle_beta   90.00
_cell.angle_gamma   90.00
#
_symmetry.space_group_name_H-M   'P 1'
#
loop_
_entity.id
_entity.type
_entity.pdbx_description
1 polymer ?
#
loop_
_entity_poly.entity_id
_entity_poly.type
_entity_poly.pdbx_seq_one_letter_code
_entity_poly.pdbx_strand_id
1 'polypeptide(L)'
;MLNNDYLLNKSWERINRLTNQTQELLDYQKQYSELKVKLESNREKVKQMREEREQLLATLKSEYKTDTKFNFVLPENITEDQKKILGVLKQKLEILEPKKQVYRFLGKSLIKLPDEPNLLGIRLETFYQGQFYKPFYLLFSKQGEDGLKLERHTLPSHVPIQFLTEKYLDNHLEKLVEICHEYVINYVKSLHESTEDGVAEISHPNGLSEDFNILNDTTFYL
;
A
#
# COMPACT_ATOMS: atom_id res chain seq x y z
N MET A 1 -1.31 76.66 -19.23
CA MET A 1 -0.14 76.10 -18.51
C MET A 1 -0.58 75.00 -17.54
N LEU A 2 -1.18 73.89 -18.01
CA LEU A 2 -1.76 72.83 -17.15
C LEU A 2 -1.23 71.41 -17.49
N ASN A 3 -0.20 71.31 -18.33
CA ASN A 3 0.26 70.02 -18.86
C ASN A 3 1.42 69.38 -18.08
N ASN A 4 2.05 70.13 -17.17
CA ASN A 4 3.25 69.66 -16.46
C ASN A 4 2.88 68.83 -15.22
N ASP A 5 1.89 69.27 -14.44
CA ASP A 5 1.47 68.59 -13.20
C ASP A 5 0.85 67.21 -13.45
N TYR A 6 0.13 67.05 -14.57
CA TYR A 6 -0.45 65.76 -14.96
C TYR A 6 0.62 64.73 -15.36
N LEU A 7 1.66 65.16 -16.09
CA LEU A 7 2.77 64.30 -16.47
C LEU A 7 3.64 63.93 -15.27
N LEU A 8 3.83 64.86 -14.32
CA LEU A 8 4.49 64.62 -13.05
C LEU A 8 3.72 63.57 -12.21
N ASN A 9 2.40 63.68 -12.09
CA ASN A 9 1.59 62.75 -11.32
C ASN A 9 1.63 61.31 -11.90
N LYS A 10 1.46 61.17 -13.21
CA LYS A 10 1.59 59.85 -13.87
C LYS A 10 2.98 59.24 -13.76
N SER A 11 4.02 60.07 -13.78
CA SER A 11 5.39 59.61 -13.59
C SER A 11 5.60 59.11 -12.15
N TRP A 12 5.04 59.82 -11.17
CA TRP A 12 5.07 59.43 -9.76
C TRP A 12 4.34 58.11 -9.49
N GLU A 13 3.15 57.92 -10.06
CA GLU A 13 2.41 56.66 -9.96
C GLU A 13 3.18 55.48 -10.57
N ARG A 14 3.84 55.70 -11.71
CA ARG A 14 4.68 54.68 -12.35
C ARG A 14 5.88 54.31 -11.48
N ILE A 15 6.55 55.31 -10.89
CA ILE A 15 7.67 55.09 -9.96
C ILE A 15 7.20 54.26 -8.76
N ASN A 16 6.09 54.62 -8.12
CA ASN A 16 5.55 53.87 -6.98
C ASN A 16 5.23 52.42 -7.32
N ARG A 17 4.60 52.17 -8.48
CA ARG A 17 4.31 50.79 -8.92
C ARG A 17 5.58 49.98 -9.12
N LEU A 18 6.59 50.56 -9.75
CA LEU A 18 7.88 49.90 -9.95
C LEU A 18 8.59 49.64 -8.63
N THR A 19 8.55 50.58 -7.68
CA THR A 19 9.11 50.40 -6.34
C THR A 19 8.42 49.25 -5.60
N ASN A 20 7.09 49.19 -5.62
CA ASN A 20 6.34 48.10 -4.98
C ASN A 20 6.65 46.74 -5.62
N GLN A 21 6.68 46.66 -6.95
CA GLN A 21 7.06 45.44 -7.67
C GLN A 21 8.49 45.00 -7.35
N THR A 22 9.41 45.95 -7.21
CA THR A 22 10.80 45.65 -6.83
C THR A 22 10.88 45.09 -5.41
N GLN A 23 10.09 45.64 -4.48
CA GLN A 23 10.01 45.15 -3.11
C GLN A 23 9.44 43.73 -3.04
N GLU A 24 8.36 43.45 -3.78
CA GLU A 24 7.78 42.11 -3.88
C GLU A 24 8.79 41.09 -4.42
N LEU A 25 9.53 41.43 -5.48
CA LEU A 25 10.58 40.55 -6.02
C LEU A 25 11.69 40.27 -5.00
N LEU A 26 12.07 41.26 -4.21
CA LEU A 26 13.07 41.10 -3.15
C LEU A 26 12.56 40.13 -2.06
N ASP A 27 11.29 40.24 -1.68
CA ASP A 27 10.67 39.36 -0.70
C ASP A 27 10.56 37.92 -1.22
N TYR A 28 10.18 37.74 -2.50
CA TYR A 28 10.19 36.41 -3.14
C TYR A 28 11.59 35.81 -3.19
N GLN A 29 12.61 36.60 -3.51
CA GLN A 29 14.00 36.14 -3.55
C GLN A 29 14.47 35.69 -2.15
N LYS A 30 14.06 36.41 -1.10
CA LYS A 30 14.35 36.03 0.28
C LYS A 30 13.66 34.70 0.63
N GLN A 31 12.36 34.57 0.37
CA GLN A 31 11.61 33.33 0.63
C GLN A 31 12.21 32.13 -0.12
N TYR A 32 12.62 32.31 -1.37
CA TYR A 32 13.24 31.26 -2.17
C TYR A 32 14.57 30.78 -1.55
N SER A 33 15.40 31.70 -1.05
CA SER A 33 16.66 31.34 -0.40
C SER A 33 16.44 30.57 0.91
N GLU A 34 15.46 30.97 1.73
CA GLU A 34 15.08 30.25 2.94
C GLU A 34 14.56 28.83 2.63
N LEU A 35 13.71 28.70 1.61
CA LEU A 35 13.16 27.42 1.19
C LEU A 35 14.26 26.48 0.67
N LYS A 36 15.23 27.02 -0.08
CA LYS A 36 16.38 26.27 -0.58
C LYS A 36 17.24 25.70 0.55
N VAL A 37 17.48 26.49 1.60
CA VAL A 37 18.22 26.03 2.80
C VAL A 37 17.44 24.92 3.53
N LYS A 38 16.12 25.06 3.69
CA LYS A 38 15.28 24.02 4.30
C LYS A 38 15.28 22.71 3.49
N LEU A 39 15.21 22.81 2.16
CA LEU A 39 15.26 21.65 1.27
C LEU A 39 16.55 20.86 1.46
N GLU A 40 17.69 21.56 1.51
CA GLU A 40 19.00 20.93 1.67
C GLU A 40 19.15 20.27 3.06
N SER A 41 18.67 20.94 4.11
CA SER A 41 18.63 20.36 5.46
C SER A 41 17.77 19.08 5.51
N ASN A 42 16.62 19.06 4.82
CA ASN A 42 15.77 17.87 4.77
C ASN A 42 16.39 16.73 3.96
N ARG A 43 17.11 17.04 2.87
CA ARG A 43 17.85 16.04 2.10
C ARG A 43 18.90 15.34 2.95
N GLU A 44 19.64 16.10 3.76
CA GLU A 44 20.64 15.54 4.65
C GLU A 44 20.01 14.66 5.75
N LYS A 45 18.89 15.08 6.33
CA LYS A 45 18.14 14.25 7.30
C LYS A 45 17.66 12.93 6.70
N VAL A 46 17.15 12.96 5.46
CA VAL A 46 16.71 11.73 4.77
C VAL A 46 17.89 10.80 4.52
N LYS A 47 19.07 11.35 4.18
CA LYS A 47 20.29 10.56 4.00
C LYS A 47 20.72 9.90 5.31
N GLN A 48 20.75 10.64 6.42
CA GLN A 48 21.06 10.11 7.75
C GLN A 48 20.09 8.99 8.17
N MET A 49 18.78 9.19 8.00
CA MET A 49 17.79 8.14 8.32
C MET A 49 17.96 6.88 7.47
N ARG A 50 18.41 7.00 6.21
CA ARG A 50 18.69 5.84 5.35
C ARG A 50 19.91 5.07 5.85
N GLU A 51 20.97 5.78 6.22
CA GLU A 51 22.19 5.18 6.78
C GLU A 51 21.89 4.47 8.12
N GLU A 52 21.12 5.10 9.01
CA GLU A 52 20.67 4.49 10.27
C GLU A 52 19.82 3.23 10.03
N ARG A 53 18.89 3.27 9.08
CA ARG A 53 18.08 2.10 8.71
C ARG A 53 18.94 0.97 8.18
N GLU A 54 19.93 1.25 7.34
CA GLU A 54 20.84 0.22 6.82
C GLU A 54 21.70 -0.39 7.91
N GLN A 55 22.20 0.41 8.85
CA GLN A 55 22.94 -0.08 10.01
C GLN A 55 22.06 -0.99 10.88
N LEU A 56 20.83 -0.58 11.20
CA LEU A 56 19.86 -1.40 11.93
C LEU A 56 19.56 -2.72 11.21
N LEU A 57 19.37 -2.67 9.89
CA LEU A 57 19.13 -3.86 9.08
C LEU A 57 20.36 -4.79 9.05
N ALA A 58 21.56 -4.24 9.01
CA ALA A 58 22.79 -5.02 9.07
C ALA A 58 22.96 -5.69 10.43
N THR A 59 22.70 -4.97 11.54
CA THR A 59 22.70 -5.51 12.90
C THR A 59 21.68 -6.64 13.03
N LEU A 60 20.42 -6.42 12.62
CA LEU A 60 19.39 -7.44 12.63
C LEU A 60 19.79 -8.67 11.77
N LYS A 61 20.28 -8.46 10.55
CA LYS A 61 20.74 -9.58 9.71
C LYS A 61 21.90 -10.36 10.33
N SER A 62 22.75 -9.70 11.13
CA SER A 62 23.85 -10.36 11.84
C SER A 62 23.39 -11.12 13.08
N GLU A 63 22.38 -10.60 13.79
CA GLU A 63 21.76 -11.26 14.95
C GLU A 63 20.90 -12.46 14.55
N TYR A 64 20.27 -12.43 13.36
CA TYR A 64 19.37 -13.48 12.86
C TYR A 64 20.00 -14.36 11.76
N LYS A 65 21.32 -14.61 11.81
CA LYS A 65 21.91 -15.67 10.98
C LYS A 65 21.42 -17.02 11.50
N THR A 66 20.66 -17.73 10.66
CA THR A 66 20.07 -19.08 10.84
C THR A 66 18.71 -19.12 11.56
N ASP A 67 17.62 -18.98 10.79
CA ASP A 67 16.55 -19.98 10.71
C ASP A 67 15.46 -19.52 9.72
N THR A 68 15.62 -19.91 8.46
CA THR A 68 14.62 -19.75 7.40
C THR A 68 13.47 -20.76 7.49
N LYS A 69 13.21 -21.31 8.68
CA LYS A 69 12.06 -22.18 8.96
C LYS A 69 11.45 -21.83 10.31
N PHE A 70 10.61 -20.80 10.36
CA PHE A 70 9.64 -20.69 11.45
C PHE A 70 8.51 -21.71 11.25
N ASN A 71 8.85 -22.99 11.39
CA ASN A 71 7.85 -24.00 11.71
C ASN A 71 7.72 -24.00 13.22
N PHE A 72 6.70 -23.30 13.72
CA PHE A 72 6.39 -23.27 15.14
C PHE A 72 5.76 -24.60 15.56
N VAL A 73 6.58 -25.65 15.67
CA VAL A 73 6.21 -26.88 16.37
C VAL A 73 6.64 -26.67 17.82
N LEU A 74 5.67 -26.47 18.70
CA LEU A 74 5.91 -26.38 20.14
C LEU A 74 6.47 -27.72 20.63
N PRO A 75 7.72 -27.78 21.15
CA PRO A 75 8.20 -28.98 21.82
C PRO A 75 7.38 -29.20 23.10
N GLU A 76 7.02 -30.44 23.39
CA GLU A 76 6.16 -30.80 24.54
C GLU A 76 6.79 -30.42 25.91
N ASN A 77 8.09 -30.11 25.95
CA ASN A 77 8.80 -29.64 27.14
C ASN A 77 9.30 -28.19 26.95
N ILE A 78 8.43 -27.23 27.23
CA ILE A 78 8.72 -25.78 27.15
C ILE A 78 9.32 -25.31 28.49
N THR A 79 10.48 -24.67 28.46
CA THR A 79 11.09 -24.05 29.67
C THR A 79 10.30 -22.82 30.13
N GLU A 80 10.40 -22.44 31.41
CA GLU A 80 9.66 -21.29 31.96
C GLU A 80 9.95 -19.97 31.24
N ASP A 81 11.17 -19.76 30.76
CA ASP A 81 11.53 -18.56 29.99
C ASP A 81 10.87 -18.57 28.60
N GLN A 82 10.75 -19.74 27.96
CA GLN A 82 10.02 -19.89 26.70
C GLN A 82 8.52 -19.63 26.88
N LYS A 83 7.92 -20.02 28.03
CA LYS A 83 6.51 -19.68 28.34
C LYS A 83 6.29 -18.19 28.47
N LYS A 84 7.21 -17.46 29.11
CA LYS A 84 7.14 -15.99 29.22
C LYS A 84 7.25 -15.31 27.85
N ILE A 85 8.20 -15.75 27.01
CA ILE A 85 8.34 -15.25 25.64
C ILE A 85 7.07 -15.54 24.83
N LEU A 86 6.51 -16.74 24.94
CA LEU A 86 5.26 -17.11 24.28
C LEU A 86 4.09 -16.22 24.74
N GLY A 87 4.01 -15.89 26.03
CA GLY A 87 3.00 -14.99 26.57
C GLY A 87 3.08 -13.60 25.96
N VAL A 88 4.29 -13.04 25.85
CA VAL A 88 4.52 -11.72 25.21
C VAL A 88 4.19 -11.76 23.72
N LEU A 89 4.53 -12.84 23.01
CA LEU A 89 4.22 -13.01 21.60
C LEU A 89 2.72 -13.14 21.35
N LYS A 90 2.01 -13.92 22.18
CA LYS A 90 0.54 -14.03 22.11
C LYS A 90 -0.15 -12.69 22.36
N GLN A 91 0.28 -11.95 23.39
CA GLN A 91 -0.27 -10.63 23.69
C GLN A 91 -0.01 -9.63 22.54
N LYS A 92 1.18 -9.66 21.93
CA LYS A 92 1.46 -8.85 20.73
C LYS A 92 0.59 -9.25 19.54
N LEU A 93 0.36 -10.56 19.33
CA LEU A 93 -0.51 -11.06 18.28
C LEU A 93 -1.95 -10.57 18.47
N GLU A 94 -2.48 -10.66 19.70
CA GLU A 94 -3.82 -10.17 20.06
C GLU A 94 -4.00 -8.67 19.80
N ILE A 95 -2.97 -7.85 20.01
CA ILE A 95 -3.01 -6.41 19.70
C ILE A 95 -2.95 -6.16 18.18
N LEU A 96 -2.25 -7.01 17.43
CA LEU A 96 -2.06 -6.84 16.00
C LEU A 96 -3.26 -7.34 15.18
N GLU A 97 -4.00 -8.33 15.65
CA GLU A 97 -5.17 -8.87 14.93
C GLU A 97 -6.26 -7.82 14.65
N PRO A 98 -6.71 -7.00 15.62
CA PRO A 98 -7.63 -5.90 15.35
C PRO A 98 -7.08 -4.90 14.35
N LYS A 99 -5.76 -4.62 14.40
CA LYS A 99 -5.11 -3.72 13.44
C LYS A 99 -5.14 -4.30 12.03
N LYS A 100 -4.88 -5.60 11.85
CA LYS A 100 -5.00 -6.26 10.54
C LYS A 100 -6.41 -6.13 9.97
N GLN A 101 -7.44 -6.28 10.81
CA GLN A 101 -8.82 -6.07 10.38
C GLN A 101 -9.06 -4.64 9.90
N VAL A 102 -8.56 -3.63 10.61
CA VAL A 102 -8.67 -2.21 10.21
C VAL A 102 -8.12 -1.99 8.79
N TYR A 103 -6.96 -2.55 8.46
CA TYR A 103 -6.40 -2.37 7.13
C TYR A 103 -7.11 -3.19 6.05
N ARG A 104 -7.73 -4.31 6.41
CA ARG A 104 -8.58 -5.09 5.50
C ARG A 104 -9.81 -4.30 5.02
N PHE A 105 -10.31 -3.33 5.80
CA PHE A 105 -11.34 -2.39 5.33
C PHE A 105 -10.92 -1.53 4.13
N LEU A 106 -9.62 -1.42 3.82
CA LEU A 106 -9.15 -0.77 2.58
C LEU A 106 -9.48 -1.59 1.33
N GLY A 107 -9.91 -2.85 1.50
CA GLY A 107 -10.35 -3.74 0.43
C GLY A 107 -9.21 -4.45 -0.30
N LYS A 108 -7.94 -4.13 -0.02
CA LYS A 108 -6.77 -4.71 -0.70
C LYS A 108 -5.67 -5.00 0.31
N SER A 109 -5.09 -6.18 0.26
CA SER A 109 -3.99 -6.55 1.16
C SER A 109 -3.09 -7.63 0.57
N LEU A 110 -1.79 -7.60 0.89
CA LEU A 110 -0.85 -8.67 0.55
C LEU A 110 -0.99 -9.82 1.53
N ILE A 111 -0.91 -11.05 1.01
CA ILE A 111 -0.94 -12.28 1.80
C ILE A 111 0.32 -13.11 1.53
N LYS A 112 0.74 -13.85 2.55
CA LYS A 112 1.84 -14.81 2.45
C LYS A 112 1.27 -16.21 2.60
N LEU A 113 1.53 -17.05 1.60
CA LEU A 113 1.08 -18.43 1.62
C LEU A 113 2.16 -19.29 2.31
N PRO A 114 1.87 -19.93 3.45
CA PRO A 114 2.86 -20.73 4.18
C PRO A 114 3.45 -21.87 3.34
N ASP A 115 2.59 -22.54 2.58
CA ASP A 115 2.97 -23.70 1.76
C ASP A 115 3.63 -23.29 0.42
N GLU A 116 3.45 -22.03 0.00
CA GLU A 116 3.91 -21.53 -1.28
C GLU A 116 4.64 -20.17 -1.12
N PRO A 117 5.78 -20.14 -0.42
CA PRO A 117 6.47 -18.90 -0.04
C PRO A 117 7.04 -18.11 -1.22
N ASN A 118 7.14 -18.74 -2.39
CA ASN A 118 7.59 -18.11 -3.63
C ASN A 118 6.48 -17.33 -4.34
N LEU A 119 5.23 -17.45 -3.86
CA LEU A 119 4.10 -16.70 -4.39
C LEU A 119 3.86 -15.42 -3.60
N LEU A 120 3.70 -14.32 -4.34
CA LEU A 120 3.12 -13.08 -3.85
C LEU A 120 1.60 -13.17 -3.99
N GLY A 121 0.89 -13.25 -2.87
CA GLY A 121 -0.57 -13.23 -2.89
C GLY A 121 -1.12 -11.83 -2.64
N ILE A 122 -2.19 -11.50 -3.35
CA ILE A 122 -2.98 -10.29 -3.15
C ILE A 122 -4.42 -10.72 -2.90
N ARG A 123 -4.98 -10.24 -1.79
CA ARG A 123 -6.36 -10.44 -1.38
C ARG A 123 -7.17 -9.17 -1.66
N LEU A 124 -8.30 -9.36 -2.32
CA LEU A 124 -9.26 -8.32 -2.68
C LEU A 124 -10.54 -8.59 -1.89
N GLU A 125 -10.91 -7.66 -1.03
CA GLU A 125 -12.14 -7.71 -0.24
C GLU A 125 -13.18 -6.76 -0.81
N THR A 126 -14.43 -7.17 -0.71
CA THR A 126 -15.57 -6.39 -1.17
C THR A 126 -16.52 -6.17 -0.01
N PHE A 127 -16.93 -4.92 0.14
CA PHE A 127 -17.90 -4.49 1.13
C PHE A 127 -19.05 -3.81 0.41
N TYR A 128 -20.26 -4.33 0.58
CA TYR A 128 -21.45 -3.79 -0.07
C TYR A 128 -22.67 -4.01 0.84
N GLN A 129 -23.56 -3.02 0.91
CA GLN A 129 -24.74 -3.02 1.79
C GLN A 129 -24.48 -3.45 3.24
N GLY A 130 -23.41 -2.95 3.86
CA GLY A 130 -23.14 -3.21 5.28
C GLY A 130 -22.48 -4.56 5.57
N GLN A 131 -22.20 -5.37 4.56
CA GLN A 131 -21.62 -6.70 4.72
C GLN A 131 -20.35 -6.91 3.88
N PHE A 132 -19.41 -7.68 4.44
CA PHE A 132 -18.26 -8.20 3.70
C PHE A 132 -18.62 -9.47 2.95
N TYR A 133 -18.17 -9.53 1.70
CA TYR A 133 -18.31 -10.71 0.86
C TYR A 133 -17.02 -11.51 0.80
N LYS A 134 -17.13 -12.74 0.27
CA LYS A 134 -16.00 -13.67 0.12
C LYS A 134 -14.86 -12.98 -0.65
N PRO A 135 -13.61 -13.02 -0.14
CA PRO A 135 -12.49 -12.37 -0.79
C PRO A 135 -12.10 -13.07 -2.10
N PHE A 136 -11.48 -12.29 -2.97
CA PHE A 136 -10.88 -12.75 -4.22
C PHE A 136 -9.37 -12.67 -4.11
N TYR A 137 -8.67 -13.52 -4.85
CA TYR A 137 -7.23 -13.69 -4.73
C TYR A 137 -6.54 -13.59 -6.09
N LEU A 138 -5.38 -12.98 -6.10
CA LEU A 138 -4.40 -12.97 -7.19
C LEU A 138 -3.09 -13.53 -6.65
N LEU A 139 -2.53 -14.55 -7.29
CA LEU A 139 -1.28 -15.18 -6.87
C LEU A 139 -0.24 -15.04 -7.98
N PHE A 140 0.87 -14.40 -7.67
CA PHE A 140 1.96 -14.12 -8.61
C PHE A 140 3.21 -14.91 -8.23
N SER A 141 3.86 -15.56 -9.20
CA SER A 141 5.21 -16.09 -9.03
C SER A 141 6.24 -15.04 -9.44
N LYS A 142 7.43 -15.11 -8.85
CA LYS A 142 8.58 -14.32 -9.28
C LYS A 142 9.25 -14.95 -10.50
N GLN A 143 9.55 -14.14 -11.51
CA GLN A 143 10.36 -14.50 -12.67
C GLN A 143 11.62 -13.61 -12.71
N GLY A 144 12.76 -14.18 -12.32
CA GLY A 144 14.03 -13.42 -12.29
C GLY A 144 14.09 -12.38 -11.17
N GLU A 145 14.88 -11.32 -11.37
CA GLU A 145 15.12 -10.30 -10.32
C GLU A 145 13.90 -9.39 -10.08
N ASP A 146 13.15 -9.03 -11.13
CA ASP A 146 12.04 -8.06 -11.03
C ASP A 146 10.72 -8.49 -11.71
N GLY A 147 10.69 -9.64 -12.40
CA GLY A 147 9.50 -10.08 -13.13
C GLY A 147 8.46 -10.71 -12.20
N LEU A 148 7.19 -10.45 -12.47
CA LEU A 148 6.06 -11.18 -11.87
C LEU A 148 5.27 -11.88 -12.97
N LYS A 149 4.76 -13.07 -12.67
CA LYS A 149 3.81 -13.77 -13.53
C LYS A 149 2.58 -14.15 -12.70
N LEU A 150 1.40 -13.87 -13.23
CA LEU A 150 0.17 -14.37 -12.62
C LEU A 150 0.09 -15.89 -12.79
N GLU A 151 0.09 -16.62 -11.68
CA GLU A 151 -0.05 -18.08 -11.66
C GLU A 151 -1.51 -18.49 -11.52
N ARG A 152 -2.23 -17.90 -10.56
CA ARG A 152 -3.61 -18.28 -10.22
C ARG A 152 -4.43 -17.07 -9.77
N HIS A 153 -5.74 -17.14 -9.99
CA HIS A 153 -6.68 -16.17 -9.46
C HIS A 153 -8.04 -16.79 -9.18
N THR A 154 -8.83 -16.15 -8.31
CA THR A 154 -10.24 -16.52 -8.06
C THR A 154 -11.24 -15.52 -8.66
N LEU A 155 -10.76 -14.57 -9.46
CA LEU A 155 -11.60 -13.57 -10.12
C LEU A 155 -12.71 -14.21 -10.99
N PRO A 156 -13.89 -13.57 -11.10
CA PRO A 156 -14.96 -14.00 -11.99
C PRO A 156 -14.52 -14.10 -13.46
N SER A 157 -15.17 -14.97 -14.23
CA SER A 157 -14.81 -15.27 -15.63
C SER A 157 -14.92 -14.10 -16.59
N HIS A 158 -15.78 -13.11 -16.30
CA HIS A 158 -15.92 -11.91 -17.14
C HIS A 158 -14.79 -10.89 -16.92
N VAL A 159 -13.94 -11.06 -15.90
CA VAL A 159 -12.79 -10.18 -15.69
C VAL A 159 -11.70 -10.53 -16.70
N PRO A 160 -11.27 -9.58 -17.57
CA PRO A 160 -10.33 -9.86 -18.65
C PRO A 160 -8.88 -9.90 -18.12
N ILE A 161 -8.61 -10.77 -17.16
CA ILE A 161 -7.37 -10.78 -16.37
C ILE A 161 -6.12 -10.97 -17.23
N GLN A 162 -6.17 -11.79 -18.28
CA GLN A 162 -5.04 -12.01 -19.19
C GLN A 162 -4.61 -10.70 -19.87
N PHE A 163 -5.57 -9.97 -20.44
CA PHE A 163 -5.32 -8.65 -21.04
C PHE A 163 -4.79 -7.65 -20.00
N LEU A 164 -5.35 -7.67 -18.79
CA LEU A 164 -4.90 -6.77 -17.73
C LEU A 164 -3.46 -7.10 -17.29
N THR A 165 -3.10 -8.38 -17.17
CA THR A 165 -1.74 -8.79 -16.83
C THR A 165 -0.74 -8.38 -17.90
N GLU A 166 -1.04 -8.62 -19.18
CA GLU A 166 -0.15 -8.23 -20.29
C GLU A 166 0.06 -6.71 -20.35
N LYS A 167 -0.97 -5.94 -20.00
CA LYS A 167 -0.93 -4.47 -20.09
C LYS A 167 -0.25 -3.81 -18.89
N TYR A 168 -0.40 -4.36 -17.69
CA TYR A 168 -0.07 -3.64 -16.45
C TYR A 168 0.91 -4.35 -15.52
N LEU A 169 1.16 -5.66 -15.66
CA LEU A 169 1.91 -6.41 -14.65
C LEU A 169 3.36 -5.94 -14.48
N ASP A 170 4.04 -5.65 -15.60
CA ASP A 170 5.48 -5.34 -15.58
C ASP A 170 5.80 -3.94 -15.03
N ASN A 171 4.89 -2.98 -15.20
CA ASN A 171 5.17 -1.56 -14.90
C ASN A 171 4.24 -0.95 -13.85
N HIS A 172 3.05 -1.54 -13.63
CA HIS A 172 1.97 -0.93 -12.87
C HIS A 172 1.11 -1.97 -12.14
N LEU A 173 1.74 -2.82 -11.30
CA LEU A 173 1.03 -3.81 -10.49
C LEU A 173 -0.11 -3.19 -9.67
N GLU A 174 0.11 -2.01 -9.08
CA GLU A 174 -0.93 -1.28 -8.33
C GLU A 174 -2.16 -0.99 -9.19
N LYS A 175 -1.96 -0.60 -10.46
CA LYS A 175 -3.06 -0.31 -11.39
C LYS A 175 -3.79 -1.57 -11.80
N LEU A 176 -3.07 -2.67 -12.02
CA LEU A 176 -3.67 -4.00 -12.26
C LEU A 176 -4.61 -4.38 -11.11
N VAL A 177 -4.11 -4.27 -9.87
CA VAL A 177 -4.85 -4.61 -8.66
C VAL A 177 -6.07 -3.70 -8.48
N GLU A 178 -5.92 -2.40 -8.74
CA GLU A 178 -7.03 -1.44 -8.68
C GLU A 178 -8.15 -1.79 -9.65
N ILE A 179 -7.81 -2.03 -10.92
CA ILE A 179 -8.80 -2.38 -11.95
C ILE A 179 -9.49 -3.71 -11.61
N CYS A 180 -8.72 -4.73 -11.20
CA CYS A 180 -9.29 -6.01 -10.79
C CYS A 180 -10.25 -5.85 -9.59
N HIS A 181 -9.89 -5.02 -8.62
CA HIS A 181 -10.74 -4.75 -7.46
C HIS A 181 -12.06 -4.08 -7.86
N GLU A 182 -12.01 -3.13 -8.79
CA GLU A 182 -13.22 -2.48 -9.33
C GLU A 182 -14.16 -3.48 -10.02
N TYR A 183 -13.62 -4.38 -10.86
CA TYR A 183 -14.39 -5.45 -11.49
C TYR A 183 -15.10 -6.32 -10.46
N VAL A 184 -14.38 -6.73 -9.41
CA VAL A 184 -14.93 -7.60 -8.36
C VAL A 184 -16.00 -6.88 -7.53
N ILE A 185 -15.81 -5.59 -7.22
CA ILE A 185 -16.84 -4.78 -6.55
C ILE A 185 -18.12 -4.73 -7.40
N ASN A 186 -17.99 -4.47 -8.71
CA ASN A 186 -19.13 -4.39 -9.61
C ASN A 186 -19.81 -5.75 -9.80
N TYR A 187 -19.05 -6.84 -9.81
CA TYR A 187 -19.60 -8.19 -9.80
C TYR A 187 -20.43 -8.49 -8.55
N VAL A 188 -19.94 -8.12 -7.36
CA VAL A 188 -20.69 -8.32 -6.12
C VAL A 188 -21.96 -7.48 -6.10
N LYS A 189 -21.91 -6.24 -6.60
CA LYS A 189 -23.09 -5.39 -6.76
C LYS A 189 -24.13 -6.03 -7.68
N SER A 190 -23.73 -6.47 -8.87
CA SER A 190 -24.66 -7.07 -9.84
C SER A 190 -25.23 -8.41 -9.38
N LEU A 191 -24.43 -9.21 -8.64
CA LEU A 191 -24.95 -10.39 -7.96
C LEU A 191 -26.02 -10.02 -6.94
N HIS A 192 -25.79 -9.00 -6.12
CA HIS A 192 -26.75 -8.57 -5.12
C HIS A 192 -28.05 -8.03 -5.72
N GLU A 193 -27.94 -7.18 -6.75
CA GLU A 193 -29.08 -6.63 -7.49
C GLU A 193 -29.89 -7.71 -8.22
N SER A 194 -29.26 -8.82 -8.61
CA SER A 194 -29.95 -9.98 -9.21
C SER A 194 -30.52 -10.95 -8.19
N THR A 195 -30.18 -10.81 -6.90
CA THR A 195 -30.59 -11.70 -5.80
C THR A 195 -31.54 -11.04 -4.80
N GLU A 196 -32.16 -9.91 -5.16
CA GLU A 196 -33.25 -9.31 -4.37
C GLU A 196 -34.49 -10.25 -4.17
N ASP A 197 -34.49 -11.46 -4.74
CA ASP A 197 -35.44 -12.55 -4.42
C ASP A 197 -34.87 -13.68 -3.52
N GLY A 198 -33.63 -13.62 -3.02
CA GLY A 198 -33.11 -14.63 -2.09
C GLY A 198 -31.60 -14.58 -1.83
N VAL A 199 -31.22 -14.70 -0.55
CA VAL A 199 -29.85 -14.70 -0.02
C VAL A 199 -28.94 -15.65 -0.82
N ALA A 200 -28.08 -15.12 -1.67
CA ALA A 200 -27.14 -15.93 -2.45
C ALA A 200 -25.84 -16.20 -1.67
N GLU A 201 -25.59 -17.48 -1.40
CA GLU A 201 -24.24 -17.97 -1.10
C GLU A 201 -23.39 -17.88 -2.37
N ILE A 202 -22.41 -16.97 -2.37
CA ILE A 202 -21.48 -16.82 -3.49
C ILE A 202 -20.46 -17.97 -3.45
N SER A 203 -20.71 -19.02 -4.22
CA SER A 203 -19.74 -20.08 -4.49
C SER A 203 -18.72 -19.63 -5.56
N HIS A 204 -17.48 -20.10 -5.46
CA HIS A 204 -16.45 -19.76 -6.45
C HIS A 204 -16.79 -20.39 -7.81
N PRO A 205 -16.78 -19.62 -8.92
CA PRO A 205 -17.10 -20.15 -10.25
C PRO A 205 -16.04 -21.12 -10.80
N ASN A 206 -14.86 -21.17 -10.18
CA ASN A 206 -13.80 -22.11 -10.50
C ASN A 206 -13.56 -22.96 -9.25
N GLY A 207 -13.77 -24.28 -9.34
CA GLY A 207 -13.70 -25.27 -8.24
C GLY A 207 -12.33 -25.43 -7.55
N LEU A 208 -11.69 -24.33 -7.16
CA LEU A 208 -10.67 -24.27 -6.15
C LEU A 208 -11.37 -24.38 -4.80
N SER A 209 -11.16 -25.51 -4.13
CA SER A 209 -11.78 -25.84 -2.86
C SER A 209 -11.49 -24.79 -1.79
N GLU A 210 -12.30 -24.82 -0.74
CA GLU A 210 -12.20 -24.03 0.49
C GLU A 210 -10.89 -24.29 1.29
N ASP A 211 -9.95 -25.06 0.73
CA ASP A 211 -8.77 -25.63 1.39
C ASP A 211 -7.49 -24.83 1.20
N PHE A 212 -7.56 -23.55 0.82
CA PHE A 212 -6.42 -22.70 1.13
C PHE A 212 -6.39 -22.58 2.66
N ASN A 213 -5.57 -23.42 3.30
CA ASN A 213 -5.27 -23.38 4.73
C ASN A 213 -4.46 -22.11 5.03
N ILE A 214 -5.08 -20.94 4.84
CA ILE A 214 -4.54 -19.62 5.15
C ILE A 214 -4.72 -19.36 6.65
N LEU A 215 -4.30 -20.33 7.48
CA LEU A 215 -4.52 -20.28 8.93
C LEU A 215 -3.49 -19.40 9.65
N ASN A 216 -2.50 -18.83 8.95
CA ASN A 216 -1.46 -17.98 9.53
C ASN A 216 -1.04 -16.84 8.58
N ASP A 217 -1.99 -16.02 8.13
CA ASP A 217 -1.74 -14.93 7.21
C ASP A 217 -0.89 -13.81 7.86
N THR A 218 0.30 -13.58 7.30
CA THR A 218 1.09 -12.38 7.60
C THR A 218 0.81 -11.34 6.53
N THR A 219 -0.07 -10.40 6.85
CA THR A 219 -0.57 -9.39 5.92
C THR A 219 0.36 -8.19 5.83
N PHE A 220 0.65 -7.73 4.62
CA PHE A 220 1.35 -6.47 4.33
C PHE A 220 0.46 -5.58 3.45
N TYR A 221 0.71 -4.28 3.41
CA TYR A 221 -0.14 -3.32 2.71
C TYR A 221 0.58 -2.76 1.48
N LEU A 222 -0.14 -2.66 0.36
CA LEU A 222 0.28 -1.96 -0.85
C LEU A 222 -0.06 -0.48 -0.72
#